data_AF-A0A2T9Y7S7-F1
#
_entry.id   AF-A0A2T9Y7S7-F1
#
_cell.length_a   1.000
_cell.length_b   1.000
_cell.length_c   1.000
_cell.angle_alpha   90.00
_cell.angle_beta   90.00
_cell.angle_gamma   90.00
#
_symmetry.space_group_name_H-M   'P 1'
#
loop_
_entity.id
_entity.type
_entity.pdbx_description
1 polymer ?
#
loop_
_entity_poly.entity_id
_entity_poly.type
_entity_poly.pdbx_seq_one_letter_code
_entity_poly.pdbx_strand_id
1 'polypeptide(L)'
;MKTPRQKNWVSLDAYETASQAVDRTSDKKPSQPTTSASMNEKPVTADNSATSPVNLKSFRSMKITDPEEFTPNSAVVSDIDDDEDEDSELPEHACIYCGIHNPDCVVKCLGCKKWFCNSRGSTSAAHIVTHLVKARHKEIQLHEKGPLGDITLECYNCGCHNVFLLGYIPAKSDAVVVILCRYPCASNPSSKDMLWDASKWQPLIGDRSFLPWLVGVPSARDLSMSKKITMPQIDRLEELWKNNASMT
;
A
#
# COMPACT_ATOMS: atom_id res chain seq x y z
N MET A 1 -39.11 -11.53 24.96
CA MET A 1 -38.36 -10.25 24.81
C MET A 1 -37.30 -10.42 23.72
N LYS A 2 -36.83 -9.35 23.07
CA LYS A 2 -35.62 -9.40 22.22
C LYS A 2 -34.44 -8.81 23.01
N THR A 3 -33.30 -9.49 23.02
CA THR A 3 -32.05 -8.96 23.59
C THR A 3 -31.51 -7.80 22.75
N PRO A 4 -30.85 -6.79 23.36
CA PRO A 4 -30.13 -5.77 22.59
C PRO A 4 -28.95 -6.42 21.85
N ARG A 5 -28.70 -5.99 20.60
CA ARG A 5 -27.39 -6.26 19.97
C ARG A 5 -26.30 -5.63 20.85
N GLN A 6 -25.23 -6.37 21.12
CA GLN A 6 -23.98 -5.77 21.59
C GLN A 6 -23.52 -4.76 20.52
N LYS A 7 -23.10 -3.57 20.98
CA LYS A 7 -22.63 -2.50 20.10
C LYS A 7 -21.11 -2.53 20.11
N ASN A 8 -20.49 -2.69 18.95
CA ASN A 8 -19.04 -2.71 18.82
C ASN A 8 -18.51 -1.27 18.95
N TRP A 9 -18.07 -0.91 20.16
CA TRP A 9 -17.23 0.27 20.38
C TRP A 9 -15.78 -0.13 20.08
N VAL A 10 -15.09 0.69 19.29
CA VAL A 10 -13.67 0.50 18.98
C VAL A 10 -12.85 0.99 20.18
N SER A 11 -12.05 0.11 20.81
CA SER A 11 -11.23 0.48 21.98
C SER A 11 -10.04 1.37 21.59
N LEU A 12 -9.54 2.10 22.59
CA LEU A 12 -8.59 3.22 22.42
C LEU A 12 -7.15 2.78 22.13
N ASP A 13 -6.76 1.59 22.60
CA ASP A 13 -5.37 1.11 22.66
C ASP A 13 -4.68 1.09 21.27
N ALA A 14 -5.49 0.93 20.22
CA ALA A 14 -5.10 0.98 18.82
C ALA A 14 -4.71 2.39 18.31
N TYR A 15 -5.36 3.44 18.81
CA TYR A 15 -5.21 4.81 18.30
C TYR A 15 -4.00 5.54 18.91
N GLU A 16 -3.79 5.37 20.21
CA GLU A 16 -2.72 6.06 20.94
C GLU A 16 -1.33 5.51 20.54
N THR A 17 -1.24 4.20 20.28
CA THR A 17 -0.05 3.55 19.72
C THR A 17 0.31 4.06 18.32
N ALA A 18 -0.70 4.35 17.48
CA ALA A 18 -0.48 4.83 16.11
C ALA A 18 -0.02 6.30 16.05
N SER A 19 -0.49 7.15 16.98
CA SER A 19 -0.21 8.59 16.96
C SER A 19 1.25 8.92 17.32
N GLN A 20 1.91 8.11 18.16
CA GLN A 20 3.30 8.34 18.57
C GLN A 20 4.34 8.04 17.47
N ALA A 21 3.93 7.44 16.34
CA ALA A 21 4.82 7.06 15.25
C ALA A 21 5.14 8.19 14.26
N VAL A 22 4.35 9.27 14.21
CA VAL A 22 4.48 10.32 13.16
C VAL A 22 5.35 11.52 13.54
N ASP A 23 5.52 11.82 14.83
CA ASP A 23 6.21 13.05 15.29
C ASP A 23 7.75 13.06 15.12
N ARG A 24 8.36 11.97 14.64
CA ARG A 24 9.84 11.88 14.52
C ARG A 24 10.44 12.42 13.22
N THR A 25 9.65 12.93 12.27
CA THR A 25 10.17 13.38 10.96
C THR A 25 9.50 14.63 10.39
N SER A 26 9.73 15.81 11.01
CA SER A 26 9.73 17.11 10.30
C SER A 26 10.25 18.26 11.17
N ASP A 27 11.56 18.54 11.12
CA ASP A 27 12.09 19.80 11.67
C ASP A 27 13.27 20.34 10.84
N LYS A 28 12.95 20.97 9.69
CA LYS A 28 13.91 21.79 8.94
C LYS A 28 13.24 22.86 8.06
N LYS A 29 13.06 24.05 8.64
CA LYS A 29 12.50 25.25 8.00
C LYS A 29 13.43 25.84 6.93
N PRO A 30 12.98 26.06 5.68
CA PRO A 30 13.69 26.88 4.70
C PRO A 30 13.46 28.39 4.93
N SER A 31 14.48 29.21 4.72
CA SER A 31 14.40 30.68 4.72
C SER A 31 14.28 31.24 3.30
N GLN A 32 13.57 32.37 3.15
CA GLN A 32 13.50 33.13 1.89
C GLN A 32 14.71 34.08 1.72
N PRO A 33 15.09 34.41 0.48
CA PRO A 33 15.81 35.63 0.13
C PRO A 33 14.91 36.65 -0.59
N THR A 34 15.27 37.94 -0.54
CA THR A 34 14.47 39.08 -1.05
C THR A 34 15.14 39.89 -2.16
N THR A 35 14.37 40.26 -3.18
CA THR A 35 14.48 41.41 -4.11
C THR A 35 15.77 42.25 -4.20
N SER A 36 16.31 42.40 -5.42
CA SER A 36 16.66 43.70 -6.07
C SER A 36 17.06 43.46 -7.55
N ALA A 37 17.27 44.52 -8.35
CA ALA A 37 17.43 44.42 -9.81
C ALA A 37 18.32 45.53 -10.42
N SER A 38 18.84 45.32 -11.64
CA SER A 38 18.79 46.24 -12.82
C SER A 38 20.01 46.16 -13.77
N MET A 39 19.77 46.11 -15.10
CA MET A 39 20.61 46.57 -16.25
C MET A 39 22.04 45.97 -16.45
N ASN A 40 22.60 45.75 -17.66
CA ASN A 40 22.13 45.63 -19.07
C ASN A 40 23.22 44.77 -19.83
N GLU A 41 23.53 44.68 -21.14
CA GLU A 41 23.23 45.34 -22.44
C GLU A 41 22.90 44.28 -23.53
N LYS A 42 23.47 44.35 -24.76
CA LYS A 42 23.27 43.46 -25.95
C LYS A 42 24.59 43.35 -26.81
N PRO A 43 24.60 43.02 -28.13
CA PRO A 43 24.65 41.65 -28.68
C PRO A 43 25.75 41.41 -29.76
N VAL A 44 25.99 40.14 -30.15
CA VAL A 44 26.73 39.75 -31.39
C VAL A 44 26.07 38.51 -32.04
N THR A 45 26.35 38.22 -33.31
CA THR A 45 25.52 37.41 -34.24
C THR A 45 26.16 36.12 -34.79
N ALA A 46 25.33 35.07 -34.92
CA ALA A 46 25.14 34.10 -36.04
C ALA A 46 26.32 33.38 -36.75
N ASP A 47 26.00 32.13 -37.14
CA ASP A 47 26.58 31.27 -38.21
C ASP A 47 28.05 30.75 -38.03
N ASN A 48 28.44 29.55 -38.47
CA ASN A 48 28.00 28.80 -39.66
C ASN A 48 28.14 27.25 -39.55
N SER A 49 27.89 26.50 -40.65
CA SER A 49 27.71 25.02 -40.67
C SER A 49 28.81 24.19 -41.37
N ALA A 50 28.70 22.85 -41.27
CA ALA A 50 29.37 21.78 -42.05
C ALA A 50 30.88 21.50 -41.71
N THR A 51 31.51 20.36 -42.06
CA THR A 51 31.14 19.21 -42.93
C THR A 51 31.84 17.90 -42.47
N SER A 52 31.32 16.73 -42.82
CA SER A 52 32.00 15.41 -42.77
C SER A 52 32.54 15.01 -44.17
N PRO A 53 33.07 13.79 -44.44
CA PRO A 53 33.83 12.80 -43.64
C PRO A 53 35.18 12.44 -44.33
N VAL A 54 35.93 11.42 -43.85
CA VAL A 54 36.45 10.25 -44.64
C VAL A 54 37.12 9.20 -43.72
N ASN A 55 37.39 7.99 -44.25
CA ASN A 55 38.01 6.86 -43.53
C ASN A 55 39.16 6.22 -44.33
N LEU A 56 40.13 5.58 -43.67
CA LEU A 56 40.95 4.52 -44.28
C LEU A 56 41.37 3.44 -43.27
N LYS A 57 41.62 2.22 -43.78
CA LYS A 57 41.86 0.98 -43.02
C LYS A 57 43.26 0.41 -43.26
N SER A 58 43.80 -0.32 -42.28
CA SER A 58 44.76 -1.43 -42.45
C SER A 58 44.52 -2.41 -41.29
N PHE A 59 44.33 -3.74 -41.41
CA PHE A 59 44.99 -4.80 -42.21
C PHE A 59 46.48 -5.02 -41.84
N ARG A 60 47.04 -6.24 -41.71
CA ARG A 60 46.52 -7.62 -41.42
C ARG A 60 47.71 -8.58 -41.23
N SER A 61 47.72 -9.44 -40.19
CA SER A 61 48.29 -10.82 -40.11
C SER A 61 48.23 -11.28 -38.63
N MET A 62 47.78 -12.48 -38.21
CA MET A 62 47.91 -13.88 -38.65
C MET A 62 49.24 -14.57 -38.33
N LYS A 63 49.24 -15.46 -37.33
CA LYS A 63 49.49 -16.92 -37.48
C LYS A 63 49.06 -17.71 -36.23
N ILE A 64 49.05 -19.05 -36.35
CA ILE A 64 48.46 -20.06 -35.45
C ILE A 64 49.48 -21.19 -35.24
N THR A 65 49.54 -21.78 -34.05
CA THR A 65 49.95 -23.17 -33.77
C THR A 65 49.33 -23.64 -32.45
N ASP A 66 48.96 -24.92 -32.37
CA ASP A 66 48.05 -25.49 -31.36
C ASP A 66 48.79 -26.28 -30.22
N PRO A 67 48.33 -27.42 -29.64
CA PRO A 67 47.94 -27.44 -28.21
C PRO A 67 48.54 -28.59 -27.35
N GLU A 68 48.34 -28.54 -26.02
CA GLU A 68 48.43 -29.71 -25.11
C GLU A 68 47.39 -29.64 -23.95
N GLU A 69 47.10 -30.76 -23.29
CA GLU A 69 45.97 -30.96 -22.35
C GLU A 69 46.40 -31.36 -20.91
N PHE A 70 45.41 -31.34 -20.00
CA PHE A 70 45.27 -32.21 -18.81
C PHE A 70 46.30 -32.06 -17.65
N THR A 71 45.88 -31.65 -16.46
CA THR A 71 45.22 -32.57 -15.49
C THR A 71 44.53 -31.79 -14.34
N PRO A 72 43.52 -32.36 -13.67
CA PRO A 72 42.81 -31.73 -12.54
C PRO A 72 43.51 -31.98 -11.19
N ASN A 73 43.24 -31.13 -10.19
CA ASN A 73 43.50 -31.47 -8.79
C ASN A 73 42.44 -30.85 -7.85
N SER A 74 42.32 -31.39 -6.63
CA SER A 74 41.09 -31.36 -5.83
C SER A 74 41.12 -30.41 -4.61
N ALA A 75 39.91 -30.18 -4.06
CA ALA A 75 39.56 -29.60 -2.75
C ALA A 75 39.88 -28.11 -2.50
N VAL A 76 38.84 -27.31 -2.31
CA VAL A 76 38.30 -27.00 -0.96
C VAL A 76 36.80 -26.73 -1.03
N VAL A 77 36.11 -26.84 0.12
CA VAL A 77 34.65 -26.70 0.23
C VAL A 77 34.18 -25.24 0.26
N SER A 78 33.00 -25.03 -0.28
CA SER A 78 31.96 -24.28 0.40
C SER A 78 30.64 -24.97 0.06
N ASP A 79 30.13 -25.76 1.00
CA ASP A 79 28.79 -26.33 0.89
C ASP A 79 27.82 -25.16 0.72
N ILE A 80 27.14 -25.12 -0.42
CA ILE A 80 25.94 -24.31 -0.54
C ILE A 80 24.89 -25.15 0.16
N ASP A 81 24.48 -24.69 1.34
CA ASP A 81 23.23 -25.15 1.92
C ASP A 81 22.15 -24.87 0.86
N ASP A 82 21.67 -25.93 0.20
CA ASP A 82 20.35 -25.91 -0.42
C ASP A 82 19.38 -25.70 0.74
N ASP A 83 19.08 -24.44 1.05
CA ASP A 83 17.94 -24.05 1.86
C ASP A 83 16.73 -24.76 1.24
N GLU A 84 16.30 -25.87 1.86
CA GLU A 84 15.00 -26.46 1.60
C GLU A 84 13.98 -25.38 1.96
N ASP A 85 13.58 -24.61 0.95
CA ASP A 85 12.63 -23.50 1.00
C ASP A 85 11.30 -24.08 1.50
N GLU A 86 11.19 -24.22 2.83
CA GLU A 86 10.16 -24.99 3.52
C GLU A 86 8.82 -24.41 3.08
N ASP A 87 8.05 -25.22 2.33
CA ASP A 87 6.77 -24.90 1.67
C ASP A 87 5.66 -24.74 2.73
N SER A 88 5.93 -23.80 3.63
CA SER A 88 5.24 -23.45 4.85
C SER A 88 3.96 -22.73 4.45
N GLU A 89 2.86 -23.50 4.44
CA GLU A 89 1.56 -23.04 3.97
C GLU A 89 1.20 -21.68 4.57
N LEU A 90 1.21 -20.65 3.71
CA LEU A 90 0.92 -19.28 4.14
C LEU A 90 -0.48 -19.24 4.78
N PRO A 91 -0.66 -18.59 5.95
CA PRO A 91 -1.94 -18.55 6.64
C PRO A 91 -3.10 -18.08 5.74
N GLU A 92 -4.33 -18.57 5.97
CA GLU A 92 -5.52 -18.19 5.17
C GLU A 92 -5.69 -16.66 5.03
N HIS A 93 -5.27 -15.90 6.04
CA HIS A 93 -5.33 -14.44 6.08
C HIS A 93 -4.19 -13.71 5.35
N ALA A 94 -3.29 -14.44 4.68
CA ALA A 94 -2.21 -13.84 3.88
C ALA A 94 -2.75 -13.01 2.71
N CYS A 95 -2.12 -11.87 2.44
CA CYS A 95 -2.47 -11.05 1.29
C CYS A 95 -2.17 -11.80 -0.01
N ILE A 96 -3.23 -12.10 -0.77
CA ILE A 96 -3.15 -12.92 -1.99
C ILE A 96 -2.25 -12.34 -3.10
N TYR A 97 -1.95 -11.03 -3.03
CA TYR A 97 -1.03 -10.35 -3.94
C TYR A 97 0.46 -10.45 -3.57
N CYS A 98 0.83 -10.67 -2.30
CA CYS A 98 2.23 -10.58 -1.88
C CYS A 98 2.65 -11.44 -0.66
N GLY A 99 1.75 -12.21 -0.05
CA GLY A 99 2.04 -13.11 1.08
C GLY A 99 2.14 -12.44 2.46
N ILE A 100 1.98 -11.12 2.58
CA ILE A 100 1.98 -10.43 3.88
C ILE A 100 0.78 -10.90 4.72
N HIS A 101 1.07 -11.47 5.90
CA HIS A 101 0.11 -12.15 6.76
C HIS A 101 0.15 -11.64 8.22
N ASN A 102 0.67 -10.43 8.46
CA ASN A 102 0.53 -9.78 9.78
C ASN A 102 -0.95 -9.42 10.03
N PRO A 103 -1.61 -9.96 11.08
CA PRO A 103 -3.00 -9.68 11.45
C PRO A 103 -3.41 -8.21 11.40
N ASP A 104 -2.58 -7.32 11.92
CA ASP A 104 -2.91 -5.88 12.05
C ASP A 104 -3.01 -5.20 10.69
N CYS A 105 -2.35 -5.78 9.68
CA CYS A 105 -2.10 -5.17 8.39
C CYS A 105 -2.96 -5.74 7.24
N VAL A 106 -3.81 -6.73 7.52
CA VAL A 106 -4.63 -7.45 6.52
C VAL A 106 -6.13 -7.29 6.75
N VAL A 107 -6.88 -7.39 5.64
CA VAL A 107 -8.32 -7.13 5.57
C VAL A 107 -8.98 -8.18 4.67
N LYS A 108 -10.09 -8.76 5.12
CA LYS A 108 -10.90 -9.69 4.32
C LYS A 108 -11.89 -8.88 3.48
N CYS A 109 -11.86 -9.05 2.16
CA CYS A 109 -12.87 -8.49 1.29
C CYS A 109 -14.14 -9.33 1.37
N LEU A 110 -15.27 -8.75 1.81
CA LEU A 110 -16.49 -9.53 2.03
C LEU A 110 -17.18 -9.98 0.73
N GLY A 111 -16.83 -9.38 -0.42
CA GLY A 111 -17.37 -9.78 -1.74
C GLY A 111 -16.79 -11.10 -2.28
N CYS A 112 -15.48 -11.31 -2.15
CA CYS A 112 -14.77 -12.49 -2.67
C CYS A 112 -14.16 -13.40 -1.59
N LYS A 113 -14.26 -13.01 -0.31
CA LYS A 113 -13.65 -13.65 0.88
C LYS A 113 -12.12 -13.77 0.89
N LYS A 114 -11.41 -13.26 -0.12
CA LYS A 114 -9.94 -13.18 -0.16
C LYS A 114 -9.40 -12.06 0.75
N TRP A 115 -8.16 -12.22 1.19
CA TRP A 115 -7.46 -11.28 2.07
C TRP A 115 -6.44 -10.42 1.34
N PHE A 116 -6.30 -9.15 1.76
CA PHE A 116 -5.39 -8.17 1.18
C PHE A 116 -4.78 -7.26 2.24
N CYS A 117 -3.52 -6.84 2.07
CA CYS A 117 -2.83 -5.96 2.99
C CYS A 117 -3.04 -4.46 2.68
N ASN A 118 -2.74 -3.60 3.67
CA ASN A 118 -2.81 -2.15 3.51
C ASN A 118 -1.55 -1.50 2.89
N SER A 119 -0.51 -2.28 2.58
CA SER A 119 0.68 -1.74 1.89
C SER A 119 0.44 -1.51 0.39
N ARG A 120 1.18 -0.54 -0.16
CA ARG A 120 1.20 -0.22 -1.60
C ARG A 120 2.13 -1.14 -2.41
N GLY A 121 3.16 -1.70 -1.77
CA GLY A 121 4.18 -2.52 -2.43
C GLY A 121 4.79 -1.78 -3.63
N SER A 122 4.86 -2.47 -4.77
CA SER A 122 5.29 -1.95 -6.07
C SER A 122 4.17 -1.23 -6.86
N THR A 123 3.09 -0.80 -6.20
CA THR A 123 1.89 -0.23 -6.83
C THR A 123 1.53 1.17 -6.33
N SER A 124 0.53 1.81 -6.93
CA SER A 124 0.16 3.20 -6.63
C SER A 124 -0.91 3.40 -5.54
N ALA A 125 -1.44 2.31 -4.97
CA ALA A 125 -2.50 2.30 -3.95
C ALA A 125 -2.35 1.05 -3.07
N ALA A 126 -2.98 0.98 -1.90
CA ALA A 126 -2.92 -0.23 -1.07
C ALA A 126 -3.46 -1.46 -1.82
N HIS A 127 -2.94 -2.65 -1.54
CA HIS A 127 -3.40 -3.89 -2.17
C HIS A 127 -4.92 -4.10 -1.99
N ILE A 128 -5.45 -3.89 -0.78
CA ILE A 128 -6.90 -3.92 -0.52
C ILE A 128 -7.68 -2.86 -1.33
N VAL A 129 -7.22 -1.62 -1.39
CA VAL A 129 -7.91 -0.53 -2.12
C VAL A 129 -7.87 -0.78 -3.63
N THR A 130 -6.76 -1.29 -4.14
CA THR A 130 -6.60 -1.72 -5.54
C THR A 130 -7.62 -2.80 -5.88
N HIS A 131 -7.74 -3.84 -5.03
CA HIS A 131 -8.71 -4.90 -5.23
C HIS A 131 -10.17 -4.39 -5.24
N LEU A 132 -10.57 -3.64 -4.21
CA LEU A 132 -11.93 -3.11 -4.09
C LEU A 132 -12.35 -2.31 -5.33
N VAL A 133 -11.44 -1.53 -5.92
CA VAL A 133 -11.69 -0.81 -7.18
C VAL A 133 -11.74 -1.75 -8.40
N LYS A 134 -10.77 -2.67 -8.55
CA LYS A 134 -10.66 -3.55 -9.73
C LYS A 134 -11.78 -4.61 -9.80
N ALA A 135 -12.26 -5.08 -8.66
CA ALA A 135 -13.38 -6.03 -8.54
C ALA A 135 -14.74 -5.35 -8.27
N ARG A 136 -14.76 -4.04 -8.02
CA ARG A 136 -15.96 -3.23 -7.66
C ARG A 136 -16.61 -3.62 -6.32
N HIS A 137 -15.89 -4.33 -5.47
CA HIS A 137 -16.28 -4.64 -4.10
C HIS A 137 -16.21 -3.41 -3.19
N LYS A 138 -16.98 -3.42 -2.10
CA LYS A 138 -17.22 -2.21 -1.26
C LYS A 138 -17.16 -2.47 0.24
N GLU A 139 -17.13 -3.74 0.66
CA GLU A 139 -17.40 -4.17 2.03
C GLU A 139 -16.23 -5.01 2.54
N ILE A 140 -15.81 -4.76 3.78
CA ILE A 140 -14.63 -5.40 4.37
C ILE A 140 -14.85 -5.79 5.83
N GLN A 141 -14.02 -6.74 6.27
CA GLN A 141 -13.94 -7.27 7.62
C GLN A 141 -12.47 -7.24 8.08
N LEU A 142 -12.23 -6.76 9.30
CA LEU A 142 -10.90 -6.72 9.93
C LEU A 142 -10.52 -8.11 10.47
N HIS A 143 -9.23 -8.31 10.78
CA HIS A 143 -8.74 -9.58 11.29
C HIS A 143 -9.08 -9.78 12.78
N GLU A 144 -9.51 -10.98 13.17
CA GLU A 144 -9.95 -11.32 14.54
C GLU A 144 -8.89 -11.00 15.62
N LYS A 145 -7.60 -11.14 15.26
CA LYS A 145 -6.42 -10.88 16.11
C LYS A 145 -5.83 -9.47 15.96
N GLY A 146 -6.40 -8.64 15.08
CA GLY A 146 -5.98 -7.26 14.90
C GLY A 146 -6.47 -6.37 16.07
N PRO A 147 -6.01 -5.11 16.18
CA PRO A 147 -6.21 -4.29 17.37
C PRO A 147 -7.67 -3.89 17.61
N LEU A 148 -8.55 -4.05 16.61
CA LEU A 148 -9.98 -3.77 16.71
C LEU A 148 -10.84 -5.06 16.74
N GLY A 149 -10.22 -6.23 16.62
CA GLY A 149 -10.89 -7.53 16.50
C GLY A 149 -11.66 -7.74 15.18
N ASP A 150 -12.50 -8.78 15.13
CA ASP A 150 -13.37 -9.06 13.99
C ASP A 150 -14.53 -8.04 13.92
N ILE A 151 -14.26 -6.93 13.24
CA ILE A 151 -15.24 -5.89 12.93
C ILE A 151 -15.41 -5.77 11.42
N THR A 152 -16.66 -5.93 10.99
CA THR A 152 -17.13 -5.49 9.67
C THR A 152 -17.46 -3.99 9.72
N LEU A 153 -16.95 -3.20 8.76
CA LEU A 153 -17.10 -1.73 8.81
C LEU A 153 -18.47 -1.28 8.29
N GLU A 154 -19.31 -0.72 9.17
CA GLU A 154 -20.61 -0.14 8.83
C GLU A 154 -20.81 1.30 9.35
N CYS A 155 -21.66 2.08 8.68
CA CYS A 155 -22.12 3.38 9.17
C CYS A 155 -23.08 3.22 10.36
N TYR A 156 -22.71 3.77 11.52
CA TYR A 156 -23.50 3.71 12.77
C TYR A 156 -24.97 4.16 12.62
N ASN A 157 -25.27 5.10 11.72
CA ASN A 157 -26.62 5.65 11.53
C ASN A 157 -27.48 4.88 10.51
N CYS A 158 -26.91 4.04 9.64
CA CYS A 158 -27.70 3.40 8.56
C CYS A 158 -27.27 1.99 8.14
N GLY A 159 -26.25 1.39 8.75
CA GLY A 159 -25.77 0.05 8.38
C GLY A 159 -25.22 -0.05 6.95
N CYS A 160 -24.79 1.07 6.36
CA CYS A 160 -24.14 1.06 5.05
C CYS A 160 -22.70 0.57 5.19
N HIS A 161 -22.35 -0.47 4.43
CA HIS A 161 -21.05 -1.15 4.48
C HIS A 161 -20.02 -0.64 3.45
N ASN A 162 -20.38 0.36 2.64
CA ASN A 162 -19.55 0.83 1.53
C ASN A 162 -18.41 1.74 2.01
N VAL A 163 -17.22 1.17 2.19
CA VAL A 163 -16.03 1.87 2.72
C VAL A 163 -15.67 3.18 2.02
N PHE A 164 -15.97 3.30 0.72
CA PHE A 164 -15.69 4.53 -0.05
C PHE A 164 -16.62 5.70 0.31
N LEU A 165 -17.70 5.46 1.04
CA LEU A 165 -18.59 6.49 1.59
C LEU A 165 -18.39 6.71 3.10
N LEU A 166 -17.67 5.80 3.77
CA LEU A 166 -17.43 5.83 5.20
C LEU A 166 -16.26 6.76 5.56
N GLY A 167 -16.43 7.44 6.68
CA GLY A 167 -15.40 8.20 7.35
C GLY A 167 -15.64 8.20 8.85
N TYR A 168 -14.66 8.68 9.60
CA TYR A 168 -14.75 8.81 11.04
C TYR A 168 -14.97 10.28 11.46
N ILE A 169 -15.59 10.47 12.63
CA ILE A 169 -15.59 11.73 13.37
C ILE A 169 -15.00 11.43 14.76
N PRO A 170 -13.97 12.16 15.23
CA PRO A 170 -13.47 12.05 16.60
C PRO A 170 -14.41 12.73 17.60
N ALA A 171 -14.64 12.09 18.74
CA ALA A 171 -15.41 12.65 19.85
C ALA A 171 -14.64 13.76 20.59
N LYS A 172 -15.35 14.60 21.36
CA LYS A 172 -14.77 15.75 22.11
C LYS A 172 -13.81 15.38 23.26
N SER A 173 -13.70 14.10 23.59
CA SER A 173 -12.83 13.58 24.66
C SER A 173 -11.72 12.70 24.10
N ASP A 174 -11.47 12.76 22.79
CA ASP A 174 -10.45 12.08 21.97
C ASP A 174 -10.41 10.52 22.05
N ALA A 175 -11.16 9.93 22.98
CA ALA A 175 -11.19 8.51 23.31
C ALA A 175 -12.18 7.65 22.50
N VAL A 176 -12.92 8.23 21.55
CA VAL A 176 -13.93 7.54 20.74
C VAL A 176 -13.96 8.09 19.33
N VAL A 177 -13.99 7.19 18.34
CA VAL A 177 -14.32 7.50 16.94
C VAL A 177 -15.68 6.90 16.57
N VAL A 178 -16.49 7.63 15.81
CA VAL A 178 -17.72 7.09 15.20
C VAL A 178 -17.57 6.99 13.69
N ILE A 179 -18.01 5.87 13.10
CA ILE A 179 -17.99 5.66 11.64
C ILE A 179 -19.34 6.06 11.04
N LEU A 180 -19.34 6.98 10.07
CA LEU A 180 -20.53 7.54 9.41
C LEU A 180 -20.31 7.77 7.91
N CYS A 181 -21.40 7.62 7.13
CA CYS A 181 -21.43 8.06 5.73
C CYS A 181 -21.27 9.59 5.63
N ARG A 182 -20.47 10.06 4.66
CA ARG A 182 -20.30 11.49 4.33
C ARG A 182 -21.65 12.23 4.19
N TYR A 183 -22.58 11.59 3.47
CA TYR A 183 -23.94 12.05 3.23
C TYR A 183 -24.88 10.83 3.20
N PRO A 184 -26.12 10.93 3.72
CA PRO A 184 -26.67 12.06 4.48
C PRO A 184 -26.20 12.07 5.95
N CYS A 185 -25.66 10.96 6.47
CA CYS A 185 -25.54 10.69 7.91
C CYS A 185 -24.69 11.68 8.71
N ALA A 186 -23.49 12.04 8.23
CA ALA A 186 -22.67 13.06 8.88
C ALA A 186 -23.21 14.49 8.65
N SER A 187 -23.75 14.76 7.46
CA SER A 187 -24.24 16.09 7.05
C SER A 187 -25.60 16.51 7.64
N ASN A 188 -26.43 15.55 8.02
CA ASN A 188 -27.78 15.77 8.53
C ASN A 188 -28.11 14.67 9.56
N PRO A 189 -27.70 14.83 10.84
CA PRO A 189 -27.91 13.83 11.88
C PRO A 189 -29.41 13.67 12.17
N SER A 190 -29.97 12.53 11.74
CA SER A 190 -31.41 12.24 11.80
C SER A 190 -31.94 11.94 13.22
N SER A 191 -31.06 11.79 14.21
CA SER A 191 -31.39 11.54 15.61
C SER A 191 -30.98 12.73 16.49
N LYS A 192 -31.84 13.10 17.45
CA LYS A 192 -31.61 14.25 18.35
C LYS A 192 -30.53 14.02 19.40
N ASP A 193 -30.11 12.77 19.57
CA ASP A 193 -29.37 12.31 20.75
C ASP A 193 -27.84 12.43 20.62
N MET A 194 -27.32 12.82 19.45
CA MET A 194 -25.88 13.04 19.26
C MET A 194 -25.58 14.04 18.14
N LEU A 195 -25.20 15.27 18.51
CA LEU A 195 -24.74 16.29 17.55
C LEU A 195 -23.28 16.05 17.16
N TRP A 196 -23.07 15.24 16.12
CA TRP A 196 -21.76 15.06 15.51
C TRP A 196 -21.30 16.31 14.75
N ASP A 197 -20.02 16.67 14.88
CA ASP A 197 -19.42 17.77 14.16
C ASP A 197 -19.04 17.34 12.73
N ALA A 198 -19.94 17.62 11.79
CA ALA A 198 -19.78 17.27 10.36
C ALA A 198 -18.51 17.85 9.72
N SER A 199 -17.94 18.93 10.27
CA SER A 199 -16.69 19.53 9.77
C SER A 199 -15.47 18.64 10.04
N LYS A 200 -15.51 17.86 11.13
CA LYS A 200 -14.45 16.92 11.54
C LYS A 200 -14.51 15.56 10.87
N TRP A 201 -15.46 15.32 9.96
CA TRP A 201 -15.52 14.07 9.21
C TRP A 201 -14.29 13.92 8.31
N GLN A 202 -13.61 12.77 8.39
CA GLN A 202 -12.47 12.39 7.57
C GLN A 202 -12.68 10.99 6.99
N PRO A 203 -12.32 10.71 5.71
CA PRO A 203 -12.57 9.41 5.08
C PRO A 203 -11.76 8.29 5.74
N LEU A 204 -12.28 7.04 5.74
CA LEU A 204 -11.51 5.88 6.23
C LEU A 204 -10.36 5.47 5.28
N ILE A 205 -10.35 6.00 4.06
CA ILE A 205 -9.32 5.79 3.04
C ILE A 205 -8.63 7.13 2.74
N GLY A 206 -7.33 7.22 3.03
CA GLY A 206 -6.45 8.37 2.78
C GLY A 206 -5.21 7.95 1.99
N ASP A 207 -4.74 8.80 1.06
CA ASP A 207 -3.72 8.48 0.04
C ASP A 207 -3.80 7.05 -0.55
N ARG A 208 -5.05 6.64 -0.86
CA ARG A 208 -5.38 5.34 -1.48
C ARG A 208 -5.01 4.12 -0.61
N SER A 209 -4.93 4.30 0.70
CA SER A 209 -4.76 3.27 1.74
C SER A 209 -5.79 3.48 2.86
N PHE A 210 -6.08 2.48 3.68
CA PHE A 210 -6.81 2.69 4.93
C PHE A 210 -5.94 3.41 5.95
N LEU A 211 -6.56 4.12 6.90
CA LEU A 211 -5.84 4.84 7.95
C LEU A 211 -5.04 3.88 8.85
N PRO A 212 -3.80 4.19 9.27
CA PRO A 212 -2.94 3.27 10.02
C PRO A 212 -3.51 2.73 11.35
N TRP A 213 -4.37 3.50 12.04
CA TRP A 213 -5.05 3.06 13.27
C TRP A 213 -6.19 2.06 13.02
N LEU A 214 -6.72 2.02 11.80
CA LEU A 214 -7.83 1.17 11.36
C LEU A 214 -7.31 -0.13 10.72
N VAL A 215 -6.23 -0.02 9.94
CA VAL A 215 -5.46 -1.13 9.39
C VAL A 215 -3.98 -0.74 9.36
N GLY A 216 -3.16 -1.48 10.09
CA GLY A 216 -1.72 -1.25 10.20
C GLY A 216 -1.00 -1.27 8.86
N VAL A 217 0.14 -0.58 8.80
CA VAL A 217 1.02 -0.59 7.64
C VAL A 217 2.14 -1.63 7.87
N PRO A 218 2.31 -2.63 6.98
CA PRO A 218 3.38 -3.62 7.10
C PRO A 218 4.77 -3.00 7.30
N SER A 219 5.59 -3.62 8.14
CA SER A 219 6.92 -3.14 8.46
C SER A 219 7.88 -3.24 7.26
N ALA A 220 9.01 -2.55 7.34
CA ALA A 220 10.06 -2.65 6.31
C ALA A 220 10.57 -4.08 6.11
N ARG A 221 10.56 -4.92 7.17
CA ARG A 221 10.88 -6.36 7.08
C ARG A 221 9.81 -7.12 6.30
N ASP A 222 8.53 -6.94 6.64
CA ASP A 222 7.42 -7.60 5.95
C ASP A 222 7.38 -7.23 4.47
N LEU A 223 7.59 -5.95 4.16
CA LEU A 223 7.72 -5.43 2.79
C LEU A 223 8.91 -6.04 2.06
N SER A 224 10.05 -6.25 2.74
CA SER A 224 11.23 -6.90 2.15
C SER A 224 10.96 -8.35 1.79
N MET A 225 10.38 -9.14 2.68
CA MET A 225 10.07 -10.57 2.45
C MET A 225 8.89 -10.79 1.49
N SER A 226 7.99 -9.82 1.36
CA SER A 226 6.79 -9.97 0.51
C SER A 226 7.09 -10.13 -0.98
N LYS A 227 6.31 -10.97 -1.67
CA LYS A 227 6.43 -11.23 -3.12
C LYS A 227 6.15 -9.92 -3.90
N LYS A 228 7.06 -9.54 -4.80
CA LYS A 228 6.99 -8.27 -5.55
C LYS A 228 6.06 -8.44 -6.76
N ILE A 229 4.84 -7.89 -6.66
CA ILE A 229 3.84 -7.97 -7.74
C ILE A 229 3.67 -6.61 -8.44
N THR A 230 3.53 -6.64 -9.76
CA THR A 230 3.32 -5.46 -10.60
C THR A 230 1.84 -5.26 -10.94
N MET A 231 1.42 -4.04 -11.29
CA MET A 231 0.04 -3.76 -11.66
C MET A 231 -0.47 -4.61 -12.85
N PRO A 232 0.31 -4.90 -13.91
CA PRO A 232 -0.13 -5.82 -14.96
C PRO A 232 -0.36 -7.28 -14.49
N GLN A 233 0.37 -7.74 -13.47
CA GLN A 233 0.13 -9.06 -12.86
C GLN A 233 -1.17 -9.05 -12.03
N ILE A 234 -1.40 -8.00 -11.23
CA ILE A 234 -2.67 -7.80 -10.50
C ILE A 234 -3.85 -7.77 -11.48
N ASP A 235 -3.74 -7.04 -12.58
CA ASP A 235 -4.82 -6.90 -13.56
C ASP A 235 -5.18 -8.24 -14.22
N ARG A 236 -4.18 -9.08 -14.48
CA ARG A 236 -4.39 -10.45 -14.98
C ARG A 236 -5.04 -11.37 -13.93
N LEU A 237 -4.64 -11.27 -12.65
CA LEU A 237 -5.29 -12.03 -11.56
C LEU A 237 -6.75 -11.63 -11.39
N GLU A 238 -7.04 -10.33 -11.38
CA GLU A 238 -8.39 -9.76 -11.26
C GLU A 238 -9.29 -10.06 -12.46
N GLU A 239 -8.72 -10.31 -13.65
CA GLU A 239 -9.47 -10.80 -14.81
C GLU A 239 -9.75 -12.31 -14.71
N LEU A 240 -8.79 -13.11 -14.24
CA LEU A 240 -8.97 -14.55 -14.00
C LEU A 240 -10.03 -14.81 -12.93
N TRP A 241 -10.01 -14.09 -11.80
CA TRP A 241 -10.98 -14.25 -10.71
C TRP A 241 -12.40 -13.80 -11.09
N LYS A 242 -12.57 -12.84 -12.01
CA LYS A 242 -13.91 -12.46 -12.54
C LYS A 242 -14.56 -13.60 -13.33
N ASN A 243 -13.75 -14.36 -14.04
CA ASN A 243 -14.20 -15.49 -14.85
C ASN A 243 -14.32 -16.79 -14.02
N ASN A 244 -13.51 -16.94 -12.96
CA ASN A 244 -13.50 -18.10 -12.07
C ASN A 244 -13.27 -17.67 -10.61
N ALA A 245 -14.36 -17.38 -9.88
CA ALA A 245 -14.30 -16.83 -8.52
C ALA A 245 -13.57 -17.73 -7.49
N SER A 246 -13.46 -19.04 -7.77
CA SER A 246 -12.87 -20.07 -6.91
C SER A 246 -11.34 -20.21 -7.04
N MET A 247 -10.68 -19.60 -8.03
CA MET A 247 -9.21 -19.60 -8.05
C MET A 247 -8.66 -18.72 -6.93
N THR A 248 -7.63 -19.20 -6.26
CA THR A 248 -6.94 -18.51 -5.15
C THR A 248 -5.74 -17.78 -5.72
#